data_AF-A0A354ENT0-F1
#
_entry.id   AF-A0A354ENT0-F1
#
_cell.length_a   1.000
_cell.length_b   1.000
_cell.length_c   1.000
_cell.angle_alpha   90.00
_cell.angle_beta   90.00
_cell.angle_gamma   90.00
#
_symmetry.space_group_name_H-M   'P 1'
#
loop_
_entity.id
_entity.type
_entity.pdbx_description
1 polymer ?
#
loop_
_entity_poly.entity_id
_entity_poly.type
_entity_poly.pdbx_seq_one_letter_code
_entity_poly.pdbx_strand_id
1 'polypeptide(L)' 'MADGALVTTFDPYAVRAQFPILSRQVNGKPLIYLDNAASAQKPRAVIDALVATMEGGYANVHRGLHTLSN' A
#
# COMPACT_ATOMS: atom_id res chain seq x y z
N MET A 1 11.20 27.66 -26.67
CA MET A 1 10.04 26.78 -26.92
C MET A 1 10.25 25.54 -26.07
N ALA A 2 9.91 25.61 -24.79
CA ALA A 2 9.84 24.44 -23.92
C ALA A 2 8.47 23.82 -24.20
N ASP A 3 8.50 22.60 -24.72
CA ASP A 3 7.40 21.67 -24.88
C ASP A 3 6.53 21.64 -23.62
N GLY A 4 5.33 22.20 -23.73
CA GLY A 4 4.34 22.38 -22.65
C GLY A 4 3.76 21.09 -22.09
N ALA A 5 4.60 20.13 -21.74
CA ALA A 5 4.20 18.97 -20.95
C ALA A 5 3.72 19.45 -19.58
N LEU A 6 2.45 19.17 -19.28
CA LEU A 6 1.87 19.39 -17.95
C LEU A 6 2.76 18.72 -16.91
N VAL A 7 3.37 19.51 -16.03
CA VAL A 7 4.01 18.97 -14.82
C VAL A 7 2.87 18.46 -13.94
N THR A 8 2.67 17.15 -13.94
CA THR A 8 1.73 16.51 -13.01
C THR A 8 2.22 16.81 -11.60
N THR A 9 1.53 17.72 -10.91
CA THR A 9 1.91 18.16 -9.58
C THR A 9 1.61 17.03 -8.60
N PHE A 10 2.55 16.70 -7.71
CA PHE A 10 2.35 15.67 -6.70
C PHE A 10 1.37 16.15 -5.63
N ASP A 11 0.27 15.42 -5.42
CA ASP A 11 -0.69 15.67 -4.34
C ASP A 11 -0.39 14.76 -3.12
N PRO A 12 0.23 15.30 -2.05
CA PRO A 12 0.54 14.51 -0.85
C PRO A 12 -0.71 14.09 -0.06
N TYR A 13 -1.84 14.81 -0.18
CA TYR A 13 -3.06 14.48 0.55
C TYR A 13 -3.78 13.29 -0.10
N ALA A 14 -3.83 13.26 -1.44
CA ALA A 14 -4.31 12.10 -2.17
C ALA A 14 -3.48 10.85 -1.87
N VAL A 15 -2.15 10.98 -1.80
CA VAL A 15 -1.27 9.86 -1.42
C VAL A 15 -1.50 9.44 0.03
N ARG A 16 -1.59 10.38 0.98
CA ARG A 16 -1.85 10.08 2.40
C ARG A 16 -3.16 9.30 2.59
N ALA A 17 -4.20 9.61 1.83
CA ALA A 17 -5.48 8.92 1.89
C ALA A 17 -5.38 7.42 1.51
N GLN A 18 -4.36 7.02 0.77
CA GLN A 18 -4.12 5.62 0.41
C GLN A 18 -3.56 4.79 1.57
N PHE A 19 -3.10 5.39 2.66
CA PHE A 19 -2.53 4.72 3.84
C PHE A 19 -3.50 4.80 5.01
N PRO A 20 -4.38 3.80 5.22
CA PRO A 20 -5.50 3.91 6.15
C PRO A 20 -5.07 4.22 7.59
N ILE A 21 -3.93 3.68 8.04
CA ILE A 21 -3.44 3.90 9.40
C ILE A 21 -3.14 5.37 9.71
N LEU A 22 -2.85 6.20 8.69
CA LEU A 22 -2.51 7.61 8.88
C LEU A 22 -3.74 8.47 9.24
N SER A 23 -4.97 7.96 9.15
CA SER A 23 -6.15 8.66 9.68
C SER A 23 -6.37 8.45 11.18
N ARG A 24 -5.64 7.52 11.81
CA ARG A 24 -5.81 7.15 13.22
C ARG A 24 -5.34 8.25 14.18
N GLN A 25 -5.97 8.28 15.36
CA GLN A 25 -5.45 8.99 16.52
C GLN A 25 -4.72 8.04 17.50
N VAL A 26 -3.62 8.53 18.08
CA VAL A 26 -2.85 7.87 19.14
C VAL A 26 -2.78 8.84 20.32
N ASN A 27 -3.18 8.39 21.51
CA ASN A 27 -3.25 9.23 22.72
C ASN A 27 -4.07 10.52 22.52
N GLY A 28 -5.19 10.43 21.80
CA GLY A 28 -6.07 11.56 21.49
C GLY A 28 -5.49 12.59 20.52
N LYS A 29 -4.39 12.28 19.82
CA LYS A 29 -3.74 13.17 18.85
C LYS A 29 -3.60 12.50 17.48
N PRO A 30 -3.60 13.25 16.36
CA PRO A 30 -3.35 12.69 15.04
C PRO A 30 -2.02 11.93 14.98
N LEU A 31 -2.00 10.78 14.30
CA LEU A 31 -0.77 10.02 14.10
C LEU A 31 0.21 10.77 13.17
N ILE A 32 1.39 11.08 13.71
CA ILE A 32 2.57 11.57 12.98
C ILE A 32 3.66 10.50 13.07
N TYR A 33 3.80 9.70 12.01
CA TYR A 33 4.73 8.57 11.98
C TYR A 33 6.04 8.97 11.29
N LEU A 34 7.10 9.16 12.08
CA LEU A 34 8.43 9.60 11.62
C LEU A 34 9.51 8.52 11.73
N ASP A 35 9.11 7.26 11.87
CA ASP A 35 10.02 6.11 11.99
C ASP A 35 10.02 5.24 10.73
N ASN A 36 9.87 5.86 9.56
CA ASN A 36 9.76 5.15 8.27
C ASN A 36 11.04 4.39 7.89
N ALA A 37 12.19 4.77 8.45
CA ALA A 37 13.47 4.08 8.22
C ALA A 37 13.50 2.69 8.86
N ALA A 38 12.79 2.49 9.98
CA ALA A 38 12.64 1.17 10.58
C ALA A 38 11.64 0.30 9.78
N SER A 39 10.48 0.87 9.43
CA SER A 39 9.51 0.25 8.51
C SER A 39 8.49 1.27 8.02
N ALA A 40 8.01 1.12 6.78
CA ALA A 40 6.99 2.00 6.22
C ALA A 40 5.57 1.43 6.34
N GLN A 41 4.59 2.33 6.50
CA GLN A 41 3.17 2.00 6.48
C GLN A 41 2.73 1.45 5.12
N LYS A 42 1.65 0.66 5.09
CA LYS A 42 1.19 -0.01 3.86
C LYS A 42 -0.01 0.71 3.26
N PRO A 43 -0.02 0.98 1.94
CA PRO A 43 -1.21 1.51 1.28
C PRO A 43 -2.27 0.41 1.12
N ARG A 44 -3.52 0.83 0.88
CA ARG A 44 -4.68 -0.07 0.70
C ARG A 44 -4.43 -1.16 -0.34
N ALA A 45 -3.84 -0.82 -1.49
CA ALA A 45 -3.56 -1.79 -2.56
C ALA A 45 -2.69 -2.98 -2.10
N VAL A 46 -1.70 -2.74 -1.22
CA VAL A 46 -0.85 -3.82 -0.67
C VAL A 46 -1.63 -4.69 0.31
N ILE A 47 -2.48 -4.08 1.14
CA ILE A 47 -3.34 -4.80 2.08
C ILE A 47 -4.31 -5.70 1.31
N ASP A 48 -4.97 -5.15 0.29
CA ASP A 48 -5.97 -5.88 -0.49
C ASP A 48 -5.36 -7.03 -1.27
N ALA A 49 -4.15 -6.86 -1.83
CA ALA A 49 -3.41 -7.94 -2.48
C ALA A 49 -3.04 -9.07 -1.52
N LEU A 50 -2.63 -8.73 -0.29
CA LEU A 50 -2.35 -9.72 0.73
C LEU A 50 -3.62 -10.49 1.11
N VAL A 51 -4.73 -9.78 1.34
CA VAL A 51 -6.03 -10.38 1.67
C VAL A 51 -6.48 -11.32 0.55
N ALA A 52 -6.49 -10.86 -0.71
CA ALA A 52 -6.87 -11.68 -1.86
C ALA A 52 -6.01 -12.95 -1.99
N THR A 53 -4.71 -12.83 -1.72
CA THR A 53 -3.80 -13.98 -1.72
C THR A 53 -4.17 -14.96 -0.61
N MET A 54 -4.38 -14.50 0.62
CA MET A 54 -4.72 -15.39 1.73
C MET A 54 -6.09 -16.04 1.59
N GLU A 55 -7.07 -15.33 1.01
CA GLU A 55 -8.44 -15.82 0.88
C GLU A 55 -8.64 -16.75 -0.32
N GLY A 56 -7.95 -16.54 -1.44
CA GLY A 56 -8.21 -17.26 -2.68
C GLY A 56 -6.97 -17.77 -3.44
N GLY A 57 -5.77 -17.33 -3.08
CA GLY A 57 -4.54 -17.63 -3.83
C GLY A 57 -3.47 -18.39 -3.03
N TYR A 58 -3.74 -18.77 -1.79
CA TYR A 58 -2.71 -19.32 -0.91
C TYR A 58 -2.41 -20.79 -1.25
N ALA A 59 -1.21 -21.03 -1.76
CA ALA A 59 -0.66 -22.36 -2.01
C ALA A 59 0.87 -22.33 -1.87
N ASN A 60 1.48 -23.51 -1.75
CA ASN A 60 2.94 -23.62 -1.82
C ASN A 60 3.44 -23.22 -3.22
N VAL A 61 4.43 -22.34 -3.24
CA VAL A 61 5.18 -21.98 -4.44
C VAL A 61 6.08 -23.15 -4.82
N HIS A 62 5.89 -23.69 -6.03
CA HIS A 62 6.50 -24.91 -6.57
C HIS A 62 6.10 -26.25 -5.91
N ARG A 63 5.05 -26.88 -6.49
CA ARG A 63 4.83 -28.34 -6.70
C ARG A 63 3.33 -28.62 -6.84
N GLY A 64 2.72 -28.18 -7.95
CA GLY A 64 1.34 -28.57 -8.21
C GLY A 64 1.05 -28.80 -9.67
N LEU A 65 0.63 -30.03 -9.95
CA LEU A 65 -0.23 -30.38 -11.07
C LEU A 65 -1.66 -29.81 -10.90
N HIS A 66 -1.82 -28.71 -10.17
CA HIS A 66 -3.12 -28.10 -9.82
C HIS A 66 -3.06 -26.57 -9.94
N THR A 67 -4.19 -25.97 -10.29
CA THR A 67 -4.37 -24.60 -10.80
C THR A 67 -3.83 -23.48 -9.89
N LEU A 68 -3.63 -23.75 -8.59
CA LEU A 68 -3.16 -22.75 -7.62
C LEU A 68 -1.63 -22.76 -7.41
N SER A 69 -0.91 -23.71 -7.99
CA SER A 69 0.55 -23.72 -7.95
C SER A 69 1.12 -22.91 -9.11
N ASN A 70 1.53 -21.68 -8.80
CA ASN A 70 2.36 -20.83 -9.67
C ASN A 70 3.81 -20.85 -9.14
#